data_AF-T0ZLK4-F1
#
_entry.id   AF-T0ZLK4-F1
#
_cell.length_a   1.000
_cell.length_b   1.000
_cell.length_c   1.000
_cell.angle_alpha   90.00
_cell.angle_beta   90.00
_cell.angle_gamma   90.00
#
_symmetry.space_group_name_H-M   'P 1'
#
loop_
_entity.id
_entity.type
_entity.pdbx_description
1 polymer ?
#
loop_
_entity_poly.entity_id
_entity_poly.type
_entity_poly.pdbx_seq_one_letter_code
_entity_poly.pdbx_strand_id
1 'polypeptide(L)' 'LHLPAPRPTPTALERLAGYLEALQEARIPFDPRLVVRGDWREEGGLIATTQLLEAGRAFTAVFCVNDQTAHGAYLALFR' A
#
# COMPACT_ATOMS: atom_id res chain seq x y z
N LEU A 1 -0.40 -0.08 1.81
CA LEU A 1 -1.58 -0.92 1.51
C LEU A 1 -2.61 -0.10 0.74
N HIS A 2 -2.88 -0.49 -0.50
CA HIS A 2 -3.80 0.15 -1.46
C HIS A 2 -5.25 -0.30 -1.25
N LEU A 3 -6.23 0.62 -1.21
CA LEU A 3 -7.65 0.29 -1.00
C LEU A 3 -8.56 1.06 -1.98
N PRO A 4 -9.54 0.40 -2.66
CA PRO A 4 -10.41 1.00 -3.68
C PRO A 4 -11.33 2.09 -3.10
N ALA A 5 -11.91 2.87 -4.03
CA ALA A 5 -12.91 3.94 -3.89
C ALA A 5 -14.11 3.60 -2.95
N PRO A 6 -15.04 4.55 -2.65
CA PRO A 6 -15.54 4.93 -1.31
C PRO A 6 -16.16 3.84 -0.43
N ARG A 7 -16.49 2.65 -0.96
CA ARG A 7 -16.82 1.47 -0.18
C ARG A 7 -15.76 0.40 -0.42
N PRO A 8 -14.98 0.02 0.61
CA PRO A 8 -13.99 -1.03 0.44
C PRO A 8 -14.70 -2.32 0.03
N THR A 9 -14.20 -2.97 -1.02
CA THR A 9 -14.70 -4.28 -1.43
C THR A 9 -14.35 -5.32 -0.35
N PRO A 10 -15.09 -6.43 -0.24
CA PRO A 10 -14.75 -7.51 0.69
C PRO A 10 -13.28 -7.95 0.55
N THR A 11 -12.80 -8.09 -0.69
CA THR A 11 -11.40 -8.42 -0.99
C THR A 11 -10.41 -7.36 -0.47
N ALA A 12 -10.77 -6.07 -0.51
CA ALA A 12 -9.93 -5.01 0.04
C ALA A 12 -9.84 -5.10 1.57
N LEU A 13 -10.95 -5.40 2.23
CA LEU A 13 -11.02 -5.58 3.69
C LEU A 13 -10.25 -6.81 4.14
N GLU A 14 -10.39 -7.93 3.44
CA GLU A 14 -9.66 -9.17 3.73
C GLU A 14 -8.15 -8.98 3.58
N ARG A 15 -7.70 -8.27 2.53
CA ARG A 15 -6.28 -7.95 2.32
C ARG A 15 -5.72 -7.00 3.39
N LEU A 16 -6.53 -6.03 3.83
CA LEU A 16 -6.17 -5.18 4.96
C LEU A 16 -6.05 -6.01 6.25
N ALA A 17 -7.01 -6.89 6.52
CA ALA A 17 -7.01 -7.74 7.69
C ALA A 17 -5.76 -8.63 7.72
N GLY A 18 -5.45 -9.33 6.61
CA GLY A 18 -4.25 -10.16 6.52
C GLY A 18 -2.94 -9.36 6.66
N TYR A 19 -2.89 -8.13 6.14
CA TYR A 19 -1.74 -7.25 6.37
C TYR A 19 -1.57 -6.90 7.86
N LEU A 20 -2.64 -6.53 8.55
CA LEU A 20 -2.61 -6.21 9.98
C LEU A 20 -2.24 -7.42 10.83
N GLU A 21 -2.78 -8.59 10.51
CA GLU A 21 -2.47 -9.86 11.16
C GLU A 21 -0.99 -10.21 11.00
N ALA A 22 -0.45 -10.16 9.78
CA ALA A 22 0.96 -10.43 9.53
C ALA A 22 1.91 -9.47 10.28
N LEU A 23 1.55 -8.18 10.37
CA LEU A 23 2.31 -7.22 11.19
C LEU A 23 2.28 -7.59 12.67
N GLN A 24 1.09 -7.96 13.18
CA GLN A 24 0.93 -8.37 14.57
C GLN A 24 1.75 -9.62 14.90
N GLU A 25 1.67 -10.65 14.06
CA GLU A 25 2.45 -11.89 14.22
C GLU A 25 3.96 -11.62 14.20
N ALA A 26 4.41 -10.73 13.31
CA ALA A 26 5.81 -10.33 13.21
C ALA A 26 6.25 -9.33 14.31
N ARG A 27 5.34 -8.87 15.17
CA ARG A 27 5.56 -7.81 16.18
C ARG A 27 6.06 -6.49 15.57
N ILE A 28 5.57 -6.17 14.37
CA ILE A 28 5.84 -4.89 13.69
C ILE A 28 4.68 -3.94 14.02
N PRO A 29 4.94 -2.74 14.59
CA PRO A 29 3.88 -1.78 14.87
C PRO A 29 3.17 -1.32 13.59
N PHE A 30 1.85 -1.31 13.62
CA PHE A 30 1.06 -0.69 12.56
C PHE A 30 1.21 0.84 12.60
N ASP A 31 1.66 1.44 11.49
CA ASP A 31 1.67 2.88 11.31
C ASP A 31 0.65 3.29 10.22
N PRO A 32 -0.47 3.93 10.58
CA PRO A 32 -1.48 4.34 9.60
C PRO A 32 -0.95 5.35 8.58
N ARG A 33 0.17 6.04 8.86
CA ARG A 33 0.80 6.99 7.95
C ARG A 33 1.54 6.31 6.80
N LEU A 34 1.77 4.99 6.89
CA LEU A 34 2.32 4.15 5.82
C LEU A 34 1.23 3.48 4.96
N VAL A 35 -0.04 3.86 5.18
CA VAL A 35 -1.20 3.34 4.43
C VAL A 35 -1.74 4.43 3.52
N VAL A 36 -1.72 4.16 2.22
CA VAL A 36 -2.26 5.07 1.19
C VAL A 36 -3.33 4.33 0.38
N ARG A 37 -4.49 4.95 0.22
CA ARG A 37 -5.60 4.41 -0.57
C ARG A 37 -5.32 4.56 -2.07
N GLY A 38 -5.91 3.68 -2.87
CA GLY A 38 -5.90 3.88 -4.31
C GLY A 38 -6.68 2.83 -5.09
N ASP A 39 -6.56 2.85 -6.41
CA ASP A 39 -7.61 2.43 -7.34
C ASP A 39 -7.37 1.09 -8.07
N TRP A 40 -6.44 0.27 -7.58
CA TRP A 40 -6.01 -1.02 -8.15
C TRP A 40 -5.27 -0.93 -9.48
N ARG A 41 -4.98 0.28 -9.96
CA ARG A 41 -4.27 0.52 -11.21
C ARG A 41 -2.79 0.83 -10.96
N GLU A 42 -2.01 0.71 -12.02
CA GLU A 42 -0.60 1.08 -12.04
C GLU A 42 -0.39 2.55 -11.62
N GLU A 43 -1.13 3.46 -12.23
CA GLU A 43 -1.07 4.89 -11.90
C GLU A 43 -1.30 5.15 -10.40
N GLY A 44 -2.26 4.44 -9.80
CA GLY A 44 -2.50 4.51 -8.36
C GLY A 44 -1.31 4.03 -7.52
N GLY A 45 -0.62 2.96 -7.94
CA GLY A 45 0.59 2.48 -7.26
C GLY A 45 1.76 3.46 -7.34
N LEU A 46 1.93 4.11 -8.50
CA LEU A 46 2.91 5.17 -8.70
C LEU A 46 2.64 6.36 -7.78
N ILE A 47 1.42 6.92 -7.85
CA ILE A 47 1.02 8.07 -7.03
C ILE A 47 1.15 7.76 -5.53
N ALA A 48 0.66 6.61 -5.09
CA ALA A 48 0.69 6.24 -3.67
C ALA A 48 2.12 6.12 -3.13
N THR A 49 3.03 5.54 -3.91
CA THR A 49 4.43 5.39 -3.49
C THR A 49 5.16 6.72 -3.53
N THR A 50 4.93 7.55 -4.55
CA THR A 50 5.45 8.92 -4.62
C THR A 50 5.01 9.75 -3.42
N GLN A 51 3.75 9.67 -2.99
CA GLN A 51 3.26 10.38 -1.81
C GLN A 51 4.00 9.98 -0.52
N LEU A 52 4.33 8.69 -0.35
CA LEU A 52 5.10 8.23 0.80
C LEU A 52 6.53 8.78 0.78
N LEU A 53 7.16 8.79 -0.39
CA LEU A 53 8.51 9.33 -0.59
C LEU A 53 8.56 10.85 -0.36
N GLU A 54 7.65 11.60 -0.97
CA GLU A 54 7.55 13.07 -0.83
C GLU A 54 7.22 13.50 0.61
N ALA A 55 6.41 12.70 1.33
CA ALA A 55 6.14 12.92 2.75
C ALA A 55 7.32 12.52 3.67
N GLY A 56 8.46 12.10 3.11
CA GLY A 56 9.66 11.71 3.87
C GLY A 56 9.41 10.51 4.78
N ARG A 57 8.49 9.61 4.42
CA ARG A 57 8.18 8.43 5.25
C ARG A 57 9.29 7.40 5.11
N ALA A 58 9.82 6.96 6.25
CA ALA A 58 10.76 5.86 6.30
C ALA A 58 10.01 4.52 6.21
N PHE A 59 10.34 3.71 5.20
CA PHE A 59 9.87 2.34 5.04
C PHE A 59 10.94 1.52 4.31
N THR A 60 10.91 0.20 4.49
CA THR A 60 11.88 -0.74 3.88
C THR A 60 11.22 -1.71 2.90
N ALA A 61 9.89 -1.79 2.90
CA ALA A 61 9.11 -2.68 2.05
C ALA A 61 7.74 -2.07 1.75
N VAL A 62 7.15 -2.46 0.62
CA VAL A 62 5.82 -2.03 0.19
C VAL A 62 4.95 -3.25 -0.07
N PHE A 63 3.85 -3.39 0.68
CA PHE A 63 2.80 -4.35 0.36
C PHE A 63 1.83 -3.77 -0.67
N CYS A 64 1.87 -4.35 -1.88
CA CYS A 64 0.99 -4.00 -3.00
C CYS A 64 -0.16 -5.01 -3.08
N VAL A 65 -1.38 -4.52 -3.32
CA VAL A 65 -2.54 -5.42 -3.37
C VAL A 65 -2.57 -6.27 -4.64
N ASN A 66 -2.00 -5.80 -5.75
CA ASN A 66 -1.93 -6.53 -7.01
C ASN A 66 -0.69 -6.12 -7.81
N ASP A 67 -0.45 -6.83 -8.92
CA ASP A 67 0.74 -6.62 -9.77
C ASP A 67 0.73 -5.25 -10.47
N GLN A 68 -0.45 -4.74 -10.84
CA GLN A 68 -0.59 -3.38 -11.38
C GLN A 68 -0.06 -2.33 -10.39
N THR A 69 -0.53 -2.39 -9.14
CA THR A 69 -0.05 -1.48 -8.08
C THR A 69 1.44 -1.68 -7.81
N ALA A 70 1.92 -2.93 -7.84
CA ALA A 70 3.34 -3.25 -7.66
C ALA A 70 4.21 -2.66 -8.76
N HIS A 71 3.77 -2.71 -10.02
CA HIS A 71 4.49 -2.10 -11.14
C HIS A 71 4.56 -0.58 -10.99
N GLY A 72 3.46 0.07 -10.61
CA GLY A 72 3.45 1.51 -10.31
C GLY A 72 4.40 1.89 -9.17
N ALA A 73 4.41 1.11 -8.08
CA ALA A 73 5.32 1.33 -6.97
C ALA A 73 6.80 1.14 -7.38
N TYR A 74 7.08 0.14 -8.20
CA TYR A 74 8.42 -0.07 -8.78
C TYR A 74 8.86 1.16 -9.59
N LEU A 75 8.01 1.69 -10.46
CA LEU A 75 8.30 2.91 -11.22
C LEU A 75 8.58 4.12 -10.32
N ALA A 76 7.92 4.22 -9.17
CA ALA A 76 8.17 5.31 -8.22
C ALA A 76 9.54 5.19 -7.51
N LEU A 77 9.97 3.97 -7.21
CA LEU A 77 11.19 3.69 -6.43
C LEU A 77 12.47 3.70 -7.27
N PHE A 78 12.37 3.42 -8.57
CA PHE A 78 13.52 3.25 -9.46
C PHE A 78 13.54 4.25 -10.64
N ARG A 79 12.87 5.39 -10.46
CA ARG A 79 13.05 6.57 -11.31
C ARG A 79 14.33 7.32 -10.97
#